data_AF-A0A9W9N0K4-F1
#
_entry.id   AF-A0A9W9N0K4-F1
#
_cell.length_a   1.000
_cell.length_b   1.000
_cell.length_c   1.000
_cell.angle_alpha   90.00
_cell.angle_beta   90.00
_cell.angle_gamma   90.00
#
_symmetry.space_group_name_H-M   'P 1'
#
loop_
_entity.id
_entity.type
_entity.pdbx_description
1 polymer ?
#
loop_
_entity_poly.entity_id
_entity_poly.type
_entity_poly.pdbx_seq_one_letter_code
_entity_poly.pdbx_strand_id
1 'polypeptide(L)'
;MSRRSLRLLGYTTVAAGIASYGIHRGLSHLEEKYPELPRAAGSKALGKPQNLDTQRCAYTNIYAAQIPLRTLEARVPSSKTPTKTELEYAWARSVLGSKILRAEGSLVGLLTSFRLAPGDIGNSAEGFLPDETTGAPRLLLNGLMQVQRLPAADEDSNGLLVSAEMPDGPREFFEKIARWGYPWRLMSSLRHEMSVSEPFQMNGQGMFVEVRFTSAHDYEVVDAEGEMEKQKTIPDWTLRLHRGFARFILESAVRELQRDVVK
;
A
#
# COMPACT_ATOMS: atom_id res chain seq x y z
N MET A 1 34.50 -26.02 -17.82
CA MET A 1 33.59 -25.95 -16.65
C MET A 1 33.51 -27.30 -15.96
N SER A 2 33.59 -27.36 -14.63
CA SER A 2 33.49 -28.64 -13.89
C SER A 2 32.05 -29.16 -13.87
N ARG A 3 31.85 -30.48 -13.79
CA ARG A 3 30.51 -31.11 -13.64
C ARG A 3 29.72 -30.56 -12.44
N ARG A 4 30.41 -30.09 -11.39
CA ARG A 4 29.81 -29.49 -10.20
C ARG A 4 29.25 -28.09 -10.49
N SER A 5 29.95 -27.30 -11.29
CA SER A 5 29.50 -25.98 -11.75
C SER A 5 28.28 -26.06 -12.68
N LEU A 6 28.20 -27.07 -13.55
CA LEU A 6 27.02 -27.31 -14.40
C LEU A 6 25.78 -27.70 -13.58
N ARG A 7 25.93 -28.56 -12.56
CA ARG A 7 24.81 -28.95 -11.70
C ARG A 7 24.30 -27.77 -10.87
N LEU A 8 25.20 -26.96 -10.30
CA LEU A 8 24.82 -25.78 -9.54
C LEU A 8 24.05 -24.79 -10.42
N LEU A 9 24.54 -24.53 -11.64
CA LEU A 9 23.88 -23.66 -12.62
C LEU A 9 22.50 -24.20 -13.00
N GLY A 10 22.37 -25.52 -13.19
CA GLY A 10 21.09 -26.16 -13.45
C GLY A 10 20.08 -25.95 -12.32
N TYR A 11 20.48 -26.17 -11.06
CA TYR A 11 19.60 -25.96 -9.91
C TYR A 11 19.20 -24.51 -9.73
N THR A 12 20.13 -23.56 -9.89
CA THR A 12 19.81 -22.13 -9.77
C THR A 12 18.86 -21.66 -10.86
N THR A 13 19.07 -22.11 -12.10
CA THR A 13 18.19 -21.74 -13.23
C THR A 13 16.79 -22.33 -13.07
N VAL A 14 16.69 -23.59 -12.63
CA VAL A 14 15.38 -24.22 -12.36
C VAL A 14 14.66 -23.51 -11.22
N ALA A 15 15.34 -23.22 -10.10
CA ALA A 15 14.75 -22.51 -8.97
C ALA A 15 14.28 -21.09 -9.36
N ALA A 16 15.11 -20.34 -10.08
CA ALA A 16 14.76 -19.00 -10.56
C ALA A 16 13.61 -19.03 -11.58
N GLY A 17 13.58 -20.05 -12.45
CA GLY A 17 12.50 -20.26 -13.42
C GLY A 17 11.17 -20.55 -12.73
N ILE A 18 11.15 -21.46 -11.76
CA ILE A 18 9.95 -21.79 -10.96
C ILE A 18 9.46 -20.57 -10.19
N ALA A 19 10.37 -19.84 -9.53
CA ALA A 19 10.02 -18.64 -8.77
C ALA A 19 9.43 -17.55 -9.68
N SER A 20 10.09 -17.24 -10.80
CA SER A 20 9.64 -16.24 -11.77
C SER A 20 8.26 -16.61 -12.35
N TYR A 21 8.05 -17.88 -12.71
CA TYR A 21 6.76 -18.36 -13.22
C TYR A 21 5.66 -18.29 -12.16
N GLY A 22 5.97 -18.69 -10.92
CA GLY A 22 5.03 -18.60 -9.80
C GLY A 22 4.60 -17.17 -9.49
N ILE A 23 5.57 -16.24 -9.47
CA ILE A 23 5.30 -14.80 -9.31
C ILE A 23 4.44 -14.32 -10.47
N HIS A 24 4.81 -14.62 -11.72
CA HIS A 24 4.04 -14.20 -12.88
C HIS A 24 2.58 -14.68 -12.83
N ARG A 25 2.36 -15.97 -12.53
CA ARG A 25 1.01 -16.55 -12.43
C ARG A 25 0.22 -15.93 -11.28
N GLY A 26 0.85 -15.70 -10.14
CA GLY A 26 0.23 -15.05 -8.98
C GLY A 26 -0.18 -13.61 -9.29
N LEU A 27 0.70 -12.84 -9.93
CA LEU A 27 0.42 -11.49 -10.40
C LEU A 27 -0.74 -11.47 -11.38
N SER A 28 -0.72 -12.34 -12.40
CA SER A 28 -1.79 -12.41 -13.40
C SER A 28 -3.15 -12.75 -12.78
N HIS A 29 -3.19 -13.66 -11.81
CA HIS A 29 -4.42 -13.95 -11.08
C HIS A 29 -4.93 -12.75 -10.29
N LEU A 30 -4.04 -12.03 -9.60
CA LEU A 30 -4.42 -10.82 -8.85
C LEU A 30 -4.86 -9.69 -9.79
N GLU A 31 -4.20 -9.52 -10.92
CA GLU A 31 -4.54 -8.53 -11.96
C GLU A 31 -5.94 -8.76 -12.52
N GLU A 32 -6.30 -10.03 -12.77
CA GLU A 32 -7.64 -10.42 -13.22
C GLU A 32 -8.69 -10.19 -12.14
N LYS A 33 -8.39 -10.58 -10.89
CA LYS A 33 -9.34 -10.51 -9.78
C LYS A 33 -9.60 -9.09 -9.28
N TYR A 34 -8.58 -8.24 -9.30
CA TYR A 34 -8.63 -6.85 -8.83
C TYR A 34 -8.18 -5.91 -9.95
N PRO A 35 -9.04 -5.64 -10.94
CA PRO A 35 -8.74 -4.68 -11.98
C PRO A 35 -8.51 -3.28 -11.39
N GLU A 36 -7.74 -2.47 -12.09
CA GLU A 36 -7.47 -1.09 -11.68
C GLU A 36 -8.70 -0.21 -11.91
N LEU A 37 -9.09 0.55 -10.89
CA LEU A 37 -10.19 1.49 -10.98
C LEU A 37 -9.75 2.85 -11.54
N PRO A 38 -10.67 3.64 -12.13
CA PRO A 38 -10.39 5.00 -12.57
C PRO A 38 -9.88 5.87 -11.42
N ARG A 39 -9.01 6.84 -11.72
CA ARG A 39 -8.45 7.78 -10.73
C ARG A 39 -9.50 8.52 -9.91
N ALA A 40 -10.68 8.76 -10.50
CA ALA A 40 -11.82 9.40 -9.85
C ALA A 40 -12.43 8.58 -8.68
N ALA A 41 -12.07 7.29 -8.54
CA ALA A 41 -12.50 6.46 -7.42
C ALA A 41 -11.73 6.75 -6.11
N GLY A 42 -10.63 7.51 -6.17
CA GLY A 42 -9.82 7.89 -5.02
C GLY A 42 -10.03 9.35 -4.65
N SER A 43 -9.51 9.78 -3.50
CA SER A 43 -9.53 11.20 -3.14
C SER A 43 -8.62 12.06 -4.01
N LYS A 44 -8.92 13.37 -4.08
CA LYS A 44 -8.05 14.36 -4.74
C LYS A 44 -6.66 14.44 -4.11
N ALA A 45 -6.54 14.13 -2.81
CA ALA A 45 -5.27 14.14 -2.09
C ALA A 45 -4.24 13.20 -2.71
N LEU A 46 -4.69 12.05 -3.27
CA LEU A 46 -3.80 11.11 -3.95
C LEU A 46 -3.12 11.68 -5.19
N GLY A 47 -3.73 12.68 -5.84
CA GLY A 47 -3.14 13.36 -6.98
C GLY A 47 -2.06 14.38 -6.61
N LYS A 48 -2.03 14.83 -5.35
CA LYS A 48 -1.06 15.83 -4.85
C LYS A 48 0.12 15.10 -4.23
N PRO A 49 1.35 15.23 -4.74
CA PRO A 49 2.51 14.61 -4.13
C PRO A 49 2.75 15.10 -2.70
N GLN A 50 3.54 14.37 -1.93
CA GLN A 50 3.89 14.75 -0.56
C GLN A 50 4.57 16.13 -0.50
N ASN A 51 5.48 16.43 -1.44
CA ASN A 51 6.05 17.77 -1.61
C ASN A 51 5.65 18.36 -2.97
N LEU A 52 4.83 19.41 -2.97
CA LEU A 52 4.33 20.03 -4.21
C LEU A 52 5.41 20.77 -5.00
N ASP A 53 6.47 21.24 -4.34
CA ASP A 53 7.49 22.07 -4.96
C ASP A 53 8.56 21.23 -5.66
N THR A 54 8.82 20.02 -5.16
CA THR A 54 9.91 19.17 -5.66
C THR A 54 9.45 17.88 -6.31
N GLN A 55 8.24 17.40 -6.01
CA GLN A 55 7.77 16.09 -6.46
C GLN A 55 6.61 16.18 -7.44
N ARG A 56 6.40 15.07 -8.14
CA ARG A 56 5.21 14.78 -8.95
C ARG A 56 4.64 13.42 -8.58
N CYS A 57 3.32 13.30 -8.62
CA CYS A 57 2.64 12.00 -8.52
C CYS A 57 2.60 11.33 -9.90
N ALA A 58 3.47 10.35 -10.14
CA ALA A 58 3.57 9.67 -11.44
C ALA A 58 2.44 8.67 -11.67
N TYR A 59 2.03 7.94 -10.62
CA TYR A 59 1.01 6.90 -10.72
C TYR A 59 0.07 6.97 -9.52
N THR A 60 -1.21 6.71 -9.77
CA THR A 60 -2.21 6.46 -8.73
C THR A 60 -2.96 5.19 -9.13
N ASN A 61 -2.77 4.12 -8.37
CA ASN A 61 -3.35 2.81 -8.65
C ASN A 61 -4.37 2.46 -7.57
N ILE A 62 -5.61 2.22 -7.97
CA ILE A 62 -6.73 2.00 -7.06
C ILE A 62 -7.29 0.59 -7.29
N TYR A 63 -7.39 -0.20 -6.22
CA TYR A 63 -7.94 -1.54 -6.24
C TYR A 63 -9.06 -1.66 -5.24
N ALA A 64 -10.11 -2.41 -5.59
CA ALA A 64 -11.29 -2.55 -4.76
C ALA A 64 -11.75 -4.00 -4.64
N ALA A 65 -12.37 -4.31 -3.51
CA ALA A 65 -13.01 -5.59 -3.23
C ALA A 65 -14.38 -5.35 -2.60
N GLN A 66 -15.38 -6.11 -3.04
CA GLN A 66 -16.70 -6.08 -2.42
C GLN A 66 -16.76 -7.13 -1.33
N ILE A 67 -17.14 -6.71 -0.12
CA ILE A 67 -17.29 -7.59 1.04
C ILE A 67 -18.65 -7.41 1.69
N PRO A 68 -19.23 -8.44 2.33
CA PRO A 68 -20.46 -8.28 3.09
C PRO A 68 -20.25 -7.27 4.23
N LEU A 69 -21.16 -6.32 4.39
CA LEU A 69 -21.06 -5.22 5.37
C LEU A 69 -20.77 -5.77 6.78
N ARG A 70 -21.50 -6.80 7.20
CA ARG A 70 -21.33 -7.51 8.49
C ARG A 70 -19.88 -7.88 8.82
N THR A 71 -19.05 -8.12 7.81
CA THR A 71 -17.65 -8.51 7.96
C THR A 71 -16.82 -7.37 8.53
N LEU A 72 -17.12 -6.15 8.08
CA LEU A 72 -16.45 -4.94 8.53
C LEU A 72 -17.06 -4.43 9.84
N GLU A 73 -18.39 -4.53 9.99
CA GLU A 73 -19.10 -4.17 11.23
C GLU A 73 -18.60 -4.97 12.44
N ALA A 74 -18.26 -6.25 12.25
CA ALA A 74 -17.68 -7.09 13.31
C ALA A 74 -16.33 -6.57 13.87
N ARG A 75 -15.69 -5.60 13.19
CA ARG A 75 -14.46 -4.94 13.64
C ARG A 75 -14.70 -3.58 14.29
N VAL A 76 -15.93 -3.09 14.29
CA VAL A 76 -16.29 -1.84 14.95
C VAL A 76 -16.56 -2.15 16.44
N PRO A 77 -15.97 -1.42 17.39
CA PRO A 77 -16.17 -1.67 18.82
C PRO A 77 -17.60 -1.44 19.34
N SER A 78 -18.44 -0.71 18.59
CA SER A 78 -19.78 -0.26 18.99
C SER A 78 -20.87 -1.21 18.47
N SER A 79 -21.90 -1.46 19.29
CA SER A 79 -23.04 -2.33 18.97
C SER A 79 -24.17 -1.64 18.19
N LYS A 80 -23.96 -0.39 17.73
CA LYS A 80 -24.92 0.38 16.93
C LYS A 80 -24.58 0.28 15.45
N THR A 81 -25.52 0.65 14.58
CA THR A 81 -25.26 0.82 13.13
C THR A 81 -24.04 1.72 12.95
N PRO A 82 -22.91 1.18 12.45
CA PRO A 82 -21.66 1.92 12.43
C PRO A 82 -21.73 3.03 11.39
N THR A 83 -21.15 4.16 11.75
CA THR A 83 -20.95 5.30 10.86
C THR A 83 -19.93 4.97 9.78
N LYS A 84 -19.97 5.67 8.64
CA LYS A 84 -18.97 5.52 7.57
C LYS A 84 -17.55 5.67 8.10
N THR A 85 -17.32 6.66 8.95
CA THR A 85 -16.02 6.92 9.58
C THR A 85 -15.55 5.71 10.38
N GLU A 86 -16.42 5.10 11.19
CA GLU A 86 -16.08 3.89 11.94
C GLU A 86 -15.72 2.71 11.01
N LEU A 87 -16.41 2.57 9.87
CA LEU A 87 -16.08 1.57 8.85
C LEU A 87 -14.72 1.86 8.20
N GLU A 88 -14.38 3.12 7.91
CA GLU A 88 -13.07 3.53 7.39
C GLU A 88 -11.94 3.22 8.40
N TYR A 89 -12.15 3.52 9.68
CA TYR A 89 -11.21 3.14 10.75
C TYR A 89 -11.06 1.62 10.85
N ALA A 90 -12.17 0.87 10.81
CA ALA A 90 -12.17 -0.58 10.86
C ALA A 90 -11.42 -1.19 9.66
N TRP A 91 -11.62 -0.63 8.46
CA TRP A 91 -10.92 -1.07 7.25
C TRP A 91 -9.42 -0.77 7.34
N ALA A 92 -9.05 0.45 7.73
CA ALA A 92 -7.65 0.83 7.88
C ALA A 92 -6.90 -0.05 8.89
N ARG A 93 -7.52 -0.33 10.05
CA ARG A 93 -6.97 -1.27 11.05
C ARG A 93 -6.86 -2.69 10.51
N SER A 94 -7.81 -3.12 9.68
CA SER A 94 -7.79 -4.46 9.08
C SER A 94 -6.65 -4.61 8.06
N VAL A 95 -6.39 -3.57 7.27
CA VAL A 95 -5.26 -3.54 6.32
C VAL A 95 -3.94 -3.50 7.08
N LEU A 96 -3.73 -2.53 7.96
CA LEU A 96 -2.48 -2.36 8.73
C LEU A 96 -2.21 -3.55 9.67
N GLY A 97 -3.28 -4.16 10.20
CA GLY A 97 -3.23 -5.35 11.04
C GLY A 97 -3.10 -6.67 10.27
N SER A 98 -3.12 -6.66 8.94
CA SER A 98 -2.98 -7.86 8.12
C SER A 98 -1.62 -8.53 8.36
N LYS A 99 -1.55 -9.85 8.21
CA LYS A 99 -0.30 -10.60 8.46
C LYS A 99 0.87 -10.10 7.63
N ILE A 100 0.61 -9.67 6.39
CA ILE A 100 1.66 -9.21 5.49
C ILE A 100 2.26 -7.89 5.98
N LEU A 101 1.45 -6.88 6.31
CA LEU A 101 1.96 -5.59 6.82
C LEU A 101 2.55 -5.73 8.23
N ARG A 102 2.00 -6.61 9.07
CA ARG A 102 2.62 -6.93 10.37
C ARG A 102 4.00 -7.57 10.21
N ALA A 103 4.18 -8.42 9.21
CA ALA A 103 5.49 -9.00 8.91
C ALA A 103 6.46 -7.92 8.43
N GLU A 104 6.04 -7.03 7.52
CA GLU A 104 6.87 -5.89 7.07
C GLU A 104 7.26 -4.98 8.24
N GLY A 105 6.28 -4.56 9.05
CA GLY A 105 6.54 -3.76 10.24
C GLY A 105 7.51 -4.47 11.20
N SER A 106 7.39 -5.79 11.39
CA SER A 106 8.28 -6.55 12.28
C SER A 106 9.70 -6.63 11.74
N LEU A 107 9.88 -6.74 10.42
CA LEU A 107 11.19 -6.70 9.78
C LEU A 107 11.82 -5.32 9.90
N VAL A 108 11.04 -4.25 9.68
CA VAL A 108 11.51 -2.87 9.90
C VAL A 108 11.93 -2.70 11.36
N GLY A 109 11.11 -3.12 12.31
CA GLY A 109 11.42 -3.06 13.74
C GLY A 109 12.69 -3.83 14.11
N LEU A 110 12.93 -4.99 13.48
CA LEU A 110 14.17 -5.76 13.65
C LEU A 110 15.38 -4.97 13.14
N LEU A 111 15.27 -4.31 11.99
CA LEU A 111 16.37 -3.57 11.37
C LEU A 111 16.65 -2.22 12.05
N THR A 112 15.62 -1.55 12.57
CA THR A 112 15.76 -0.20 13.16
C THR A 112 15.95 -0.23 14.67
N SER A 113 15.34 -1.19 15.37
CA SER A 113 15.28 -1.23 16.84
C SER A 113 15.62 -2.58 17.45
N PHE A 114 16.06 -3.56 16.63
CA PHE A 114 16.33 -4.94 17.05
C PHE A 114 15.15 -5.65 17.74
N ARG A 115 13.91 -5.24 17.43
CA ARG A 115 12.68 -5.81 17.98
C ARG A 115 11.83 -6.41 16.86
N LEU A 116 11.60 -7.72 16.93
CA LEU A 116 10.72 -8.43 16.00
C LEU A 116 9.24 -8.26 16.43
N ALA A 117 8.73 -7.04 16.31
CA ALA A 117 7.34 -6.70 16.60
C ALA A 117 6.85 -5.69 15.56
N PRO A 118 5.57 -5.73 15.14
CA PRO A 118 5.07 -4.91 14.04
C PRO A 118 5.03 -3.41 14.34
N GLY A 119 5.22 -2.99 15.59
CA GLY A 119 5.01 -1.61 16.00
C GLY A 119 3.53 -1.25 16.11
N ASP A 120 3.22 0.03 16.03
CA ASP A 120 1.84 0.52 16.07
C ASP A 120 1.10 0.22 14.75
N ILE A 121 -0.11 -0.32 14.86
CA ILE A 121 -1.02 -0.64 13.75
C ILE A 121 -2.37 0.10 13.86
N GLY A 122 -2.46 1.09 14.76
CA GLY A 122 -3.67 1.90 14.99
C GLY A 122 -4.71 1.25 15.90
N ASN A 123 -4.32 0.23 16.67
CA ASN A 123 -5.16 -0.44 17.66
C ASN A 123 -5.06 0.19 19.06
N SER A 124 -4.24 1.23 19.22
CA SER A 124 -4.19 2.03 20.44
C SER A 124 -5.51 2.79 20.68
N ALA A 125 -5.72 3.27 21.90
CA ALA A 125 -6.90 4.07 22.24
C ALA A 125 -6.96 5.36 21.41
N GLU A 126 -5.79 5.94 21.12
CA GLU A 126 -5.61 7.14 20.30
C GLU A 126 -5.77 6.84 18.79
N GLY A 127 -5.74 5.57 18.40
CA GLY A 127 -5.90 5.11 17.03
C GLY A 127 -4.86 5.69 16.07
N PHE A 128 -5.29 6.56 15.16
CA PHE A 128 -4.44 7.19 14.15
C PHE A 128 -4.14 8.67 14.47
N LEU A 129 -4.62 9.18 15.61
CA LEU A 129 -4.47 10.59 15.97
C LEU A 129 -2.99 10.99 16.08
N PRO A 130 -2.64 12.23 15.72
CA PRO A 130 -1.30 12.76 15.94
C PRO A 130 -0.95 12.74 17.42
N ASP A 131 0.35 12.84 17.72
CA ASP A 131 0.82 12.93 19.09
C ASP A 131 0.25 14.18 19.79
N GLU A 132 -0.41 14.00 20.94
CA GLU A 132 -1.09 15.10 21.64
C GLU A 132 -0.13 16.19 22.14
N THR A 133 1.13 15.82 22.42
CA THR A 133 2.11 16.73 23.02
C THR A 133 2.88 17.53 21.99
N THR A 134 3.19 16.92 20.84
CA THR A 134 4.04 17.50 19.80
C THR A 134 3.26 17.92 18.56
N GLY A 135 2.03 17.41 18.39
CA GLY A 135 1.27 17.54 17.14
C GLY A 135 1.89 16.77 15.98
N ALA A 136 2.94 15.97 16.22
CA ALA A 136 3.61 15.24 15.17
C ALA A 136 2.69 14.15 14.58
N PRO A 137 2.73 13.91 13.26
CA PRO A 137 1.89 12.89 12.67
C PRO A 137 2.26 11.49 13.19
N ARG A 138 1.26 10.65 13.42
CA ARG A 138 1.44 9.31 14.00
C ARG A 138 2.29 8.42 13.08
N LEU A 139 3.26 7.73 13.66
CA LEU A 139 4.09 6.74 12.98
C LEU A 139 3.55 5.33 13.23
N LEU A 140 3.32 4.59 12.15
CA LEU A 140 2.80 3.23 12.10
C LEU A 140 3.87 2.28 11.57
N LEU A 141 3.72 0.98 11.87
CA LEU A 141 4.59 -0.10 11.37
C LEU A 141 6.09 0.16 11.61
N ASN A 142 6.43 0.57 12.84
CA ASN A 142 7.78 1.01 13.25
C ASN A 142 8.36 2.17 12.43
N GLY A 143 7.51 3.12 12.04
CA GLY A 143 7.91 4.30 11.28
C GLY A 143 7.95 4.09 9.77
N LEU A 144 7.54 2.91 9.28
CA LEU A 144 7.39 2.66 7.84
C LEU A 144 6.31 3.54 7.22
N MET A 145 5.24 3.83 7.96
CA MET A 145 4.13 4.65 7.47
C MET A 145 3.84 5.80 8.44
N GLN A 146 3.55 6.97 7.90
CA GLN A 146 3.16 8.17 8.62
C GLN A 146 1.73 8.54 8.25
N VAL A 147 0.89 8.82 9.24
CA VAL A 147 -0.49 9.28 8.99
C VAL A 147 -0.46 10.69 8.42
N GLN A 148 -1.05 10.88 7.24
CA GLN A 148 -1.15 12.19 6.56
C GLN A 148 -2.55 12.80 6.71
N ARG A 149 -3.59 11.96 6.68
CA ARG A 149 -4.97 12.39 6.84
C ARG A 149 -5.81 11.29 7.48
N LEU A 150 -6.63 11.69 8.45
CA LEU A 150 -7.55 10.79 9.15
C LEU A 150 -8.82 10.52 8.33
N PRO A 151 -9.49 9.38 8.57
CA PRO A 151 -10.87 9.18 8.15
C PRO A 151 -11.75 10.37 8.57
N ALA A 152 -12.58 10.87 7.65
CA ALA A 152 -13.47 12.03 7.84
C ALA A 152 -12.82 13.35 8.29
N ALA A 153 -11.51 13.55 8.04
CA ALA A 153 -10.84 14.83 8.35
C ALA A 153 -11.36 16.03 7.53
N ASP A 154 -11.80 15.80 6.30
CA ASP A 154 -12.34 16.81 5.37
C ASP A 154 -13.42 16.19 4.46
N GLU A 155 -14.17 17.04 3.75
CA GLU A 155 -15.23 16.59 2.81
C GLU A 155 -14.68 15.75 1.64
N ASP A 156 -13.39 15.93 1.31
CA ASP A 156 -12.67 15.16 0.28
C ASP A 156 -12.00 13.90 0.88
N SER A 157 -12.29 13.55 2.15
CA SER A 157 -11.71 12.39 2.83
C SER A 157 -12.51 11.15 2.48
N ASN A 158 -11.81 10.20 1.86
CA ASN A 158 -12.37 8.90 1.54
C ASN A 158 -11.86 7.80 2.50
N GLY A 159 -11.09 8.15 3.54
CA GLY A 159 -10.53 7.19 4.49
C GLY A 159 -9.13 7.59 4.97
N LEU A 160 -8.42 6.63 5.58
CA LEU A 160 -7.07 6.88 6.11
C LEU A 160 -6.06 7.04 4.96
N LEU A 161 -5.34 8.16 4.96
CA LEU A 161 -4.19 8.40 4.08
C LEU A 161 -2.90 8.30 4.91
N VAL A 162 -2.00 7.43 4.48
CA VAL A 162 -0.65 7.31 5.05
C VAL A 162 0.40 7.54 3.96
N SER A 163 1.57 8.00 4.33
CA SER A 163 2.75 8.06 3.46
C SER A 163 3.88 7.21 4.01
N ALA A 164 4.73 6.71 3.12
CA ALA A 164 6.01 6.10 3.43
C ALA A 164 7.07 6.85 2.60
N GLU A 165 8.13 7.28 3.25
CA GLU A 165 9.22 7.99 2.60
C GLU A 165 10.36 7.02 2.28
N MET A 166 10.92 7.17 1.08
CA MET A 166 12.12 6.43 0.70
C MET A 166 13.33 7.12 1.32
N PRO A 167 14.22 6.39 2.03
CA PRO A 167 15.44 6.99 2.54
C PRO A 167 16.28 7.64 1.44
N ASP A 168 16.87 8.79 1.76
CA ASP A 168 17.64 9.59 0.79
C ASP A 168 18.79 8.80 0.14
N GLY A 169 19.49 7.96 0.90
CA GLY A 169 20.66 7.23 0.40
C GLY A 169 20.40 6.44 -0.89
N PRO A 170 19.49 5.44 -0.89
CA PRO A 170 19.08 4.75 -2.10
C PRO A 170 18.54 5.68 -3.17
N ARG A 171 17.66 6.62 -2.81
CA ARG A 171 17.07 7.58 -3.76
C ARG A 171 18.16 8.33 -4.52
N GLU A 172 19.00 9.07 -3.81
CA GLU A 172 20.11 9.88 -4.32
C GLU A 172 21.13 9.08 -5.11
N PHE A 173 21.43 7.84 -4.71
CA PHE A 173 22.29 6.95 -5.49
C PHE A 173 21.71 6.72 -6.89
N PHE A 174 20.41 6.38 -6.98
CA PHE A 174 19.73 6.19 -8.25
C PHE A 174 19.61 7.50 -9.04
N GLU A 175 19.41 8.64 -8.38
CA GLU A 175 19.44 9.94 -9.04
C GLU A 175 20.81 10.24 -9.67
N LYS A 176 21.89 9.92 -8.94
CA LYS A 176 23.26 10.13 -9.39
C LYS A 176 23.55 9.30 -10.63
N ILE A 177 23.27 8.00 -10.63
CA ILE A 177 23.52 7.17 -11.82
C ILE A 177 22.56 7.49 -12.97
N ALA A 178 21.34 7.97 -12.68
CA ALA A 178 20.40 8.42 -13.70
C ALA A 178 20.94 9.62 -14.49
N ARG A 179 21.68 10.54 -13.85
CA ARG A 179 22.39 11.63 -14.54
C ARG A 179 23.48 11.14 -15.49
N TRP A 180 23.98 9.92 -15.28
CA TRP A 180 25.04 9.29 -16.09
C TRP A 180 24.45 8.35 -17.16
N GLY A 181 23.15 8.43 -17.42
CA GLY A 181 22.47 7.65 -18.45
C GLY A 181 21.75 6.40 -17.96
N TYR A 182 21.74 6.11 -16.65
CA TYR A 182 20.88 5.04 -16.13
C TYR A 182 19.40 5.38 -16.39
N PRO A 183 18.58 4.43 -16.87
CA PRO A 183 17.26 4.75 -17.42
C PRO A 183 16.17 4.95 -16.36
N TRP A 184 16.43 4.64 -15.10
CA TRP A 184 15.38 4.60 -14.06
C TRP A 184 15.71 5.44 -12.84
N ARG A 185 14.68 5.76 -12.07
CA ARG A 185 14.77 6.48 -10.80
C ARG A 185 13.90 5.79 -9.75
N LEU A 186 14.30 5.86 -8.48
CA LEU A 186 13.44 5.40 -7.39
C LEU A 186 12.39 6.45 -7.04
N MET A 187 11.27 5.98 -6.52
CA MET A 187 10.25 6.84 -5.92
C MET A 187 10.82 7.53 -4.67
N SER A 188 10.43 8.78 -4.46
CA SER A 188 10.76 9.54 -3.26
C SER A 188 9.83 9.19 -2.10
N SER A 189 8.56 8.98 -2.41
CA SER A 189 7.58 8.55 -1.43
C SER A 189 6.46 7.74 -2.06
N LEU A 190 5.75 7.06 -1.19
CA LEU A 190 4.61 6.20 -1.48
C LEU A 190 3.46 6.64 -0.58
N ARG A 191 2.27 6.79 -1.13
CA ARG A 191 1.08 7.12 -0.35
C ARG A 191 0.01 6.06 -0.51
N HIS A 192 -0.59 5.66 0.59
CA HIS A 192 -1.68 4.68 0.60
C HIS A 192 -2.95 5.28 1.17
N GLU A 193 -4.06 5.07 0.46
CA GLU A 193 -5.39 5.40 0.94
C GLU A 193 -6.20 4.12 1.15
N MET A 194 -6.77 4.00 2.34
CA MET A 194 -7.63 2.88 2.75
C MET A 194 -9.05 3.42 2.85
N SER A 195 -9.85 3.22 1.81
CA SER A 195 -11.18 3.81 1.68
C SER A 195 -12.31 2.78 1.65
N VAL A 196 -13.50 3.21 2.04
CA VAL A 196 -14.71 2.38 2.09
C VAL A 196 -15.86 3.14 1.42
N SER A 197 -16.60 2.47 0.54
CA SER A 197 -17.81 3.04 -0.06
C SER A 197 -18.95 3.15 0.94
N GLU A 198 -19.98 3.91 0.58
CA GLU A 198 -21.28 3.75 1.24
C GLU A 198 -21.78 2.30 1.11
N PRO A 199 -22.48 1.77 2.12
CA PRO A 199 -23.13 0.47 2.02
C PRO A 199 -24.15 0.43 0.89
N PHE A 200 -24.17 -0.66 0.13
CA PHE A 200 -25.12 -0.88 -0.96
C PHE A 200 -25.71 -2.29 -0.91
N GLN A 201 -26.94 -2.43 -1.39
CA GLN A 201 -27.63 -3.72 -1.45
C GLN A 201 -27.16 -4.48 -2.70
N MET A 202 -26.71 -5.73 -2.51
CA MET A 202 -26.42 -6.64 -3.61
C MET A 202 -27.59 -7.61 -3.79
N ASN A 203 -28.07 -7.74 -5.03
CA ASN A 203 -29.28 -8.50 -5.37
C ASN A 203 -29.24 -9.93 -4.80
N GLY A 204 -30.10 -10.20 -3.81
CA GLY A 204 -30.23 -11.51 -3.17
C GLY A 204 -29.10 -11.89 -2.19
N GLN A 205 -28.14 -11.00 -1.91
CA GLN A 205 -26.97 -11.33 -1.07
C GLN A 205 -26.84 -10.47 0.19
N GLY A 206 -27.64 -9.40 0.32
CA GLY A 206 -27.65 -8.52 1.49
C GLY A 206 -26.87 -7.22 1.27
N MET A 207 -26.48 -6.57 2.38
CA MET A 207 -25.69 -5.35 2.36
C MET A 207 -24.20 -5.63 2.18
N PHE A 208 -23.59 -4.91 1.26
CA PHE A 208 -22.17 -4.98 0.93
C PHE A 208 -21.54 -3.59 1.04
N VAL A 209 -20.23 -3.59 1.19
CA VAL A 209 -19.38 -2.41 1.06
C VAL A 209 -18.25 -2.71 0.09
N GLU A 210 -17.80 -1.69 -0.62
CA GLU A 210 -16.59 -1.76 -1.42
C GLU A 210 -15.44 -1.18 -0.61
N VAL A 211 -14.47 -2.04 -0.26
CA VAL A 211 -13.24 -1.62 0.39
C VAL A 211 -12.16 -1.44 -0.65
N ARG A 212 -11.37 -0.37 -0.53
CA ARG A 212 -10.34 -0.02 -1.50
C ARG A 212 -8.98 0.12 -0.83
N PHE A 213 -7.96 -0.30 -1.56
CA PHE A 213 -6.56 -0.04 -1.22
C PHE A 213 -5.91 0.67 -2.41
N THR A 214 -5.39 1.86 -2.14
CA THR A 214 -4.80 2.73 -3.15
C THR A 214 -3.31 2.89 -2.94
N SER A 215 -2.57 3.07 -4.02
CA SER A 215 -1.14 3.38 -4.01
C SER A 215 -0.88 4.58 -4.92
N ALA A 216 -0.23 5.63 -4.41
CA ALA A 216 0.26 6.75 -5.20
C ALA A 216 1.79 6.84 -5.08
N HIS A 217 2.46 6.99 -6.23
CA HIS A 217 3.92 6.97 -6.32
C HIS A 217 4.42 8.37 -6.64
N ASP A 218 5.19 8.95 -5.74
CA ASP A 218 5.76 10.28 -5.91
C ASP A 218 7.24 10.17 -6.28
N TYR A 219 7.69 11.04 -7.19
CA TYR A 219 9.06 11.11 -7.68
C TYR A 219 9.51 12.56 -7.67
N GLU A 220 10.79 12.80 -7.38
CA GLU A 220 11.38 14.13 -7.61
C GLU A 220 11.27 14.53 -9.08
N VAL A 221 10.99 15.81 -9.32
CA VAL A 221 11.05 16.46 -10.61
C VAL A 221 12.50 16.85 -10.90
N VAL A 222 12.99 16.50 -12.08
CA VAL A 222 14.35 16.83 -12.52
C VAL A 222 14.31 17.67 -13.78
N ASP A 223 14.60 18.96 -13.65
CA ASP A 223 14.54 19.93 -14.76
C ASP A 223 15.33 19.49 -16.00
N ALA A 224 16.48 18.85 -15.80
CA ALA A 224 17.33 18.37 -16.88
C ALA A 224 16.68 17.28 -17.75
N GLU A 225 15.68 16.57 -17.23
CA GLU A 225 14.93 15.54 -17.97
C GLU A 225 13.77 16.16 -18.78
N GLY A 226 13.44 17.43 -18.53
CA GLY A 226 12.43 18.19 -19.25
C GLY A 226 11.00 17.77 -18.91
N GLU A 227 10.19 17.56 -19.96
CA GLU A 227 8.74 17.29 -19.87
C GLU A 227 8.40 16.11 -18.93
N MET A 228 7.22 16.18 -18.30
CA MET A 228 6.78 15.22 -17.28
C MET A 228 6.71 13.76 -17.77
N GLU A 229 6.50 13.54 -19.07
CA GLU A 229 6.47 12.20 -19.68
C GLU A 229 7.87 11.60 -19.87
N LYS A 230 8.90 12.46 -19.93
CA LYS A 230 10.31 12.07 -20.09
C LYS A 230 11.01 11.84 -18.74
N GLN A 231 10.39 12.32 -17.66
CA GLN A 231 10.87 12.12 -16.29
C GLN A 231 10.97 10.62 -15.97
N LYS A 232 12.14 10.19 -15.54
CA LYS A 232 12.44 8.79 -15.26
C LYS A 232 11.65 8.26 -14.07
N THR A 233 11.28 6.98 -14.15
CA THR A 233 10.61 6.23 -13.09
C THR A 233 11.23 4.85 -12.97
N ILE A 234 10.71 4.00 -12.06
CA ILE A 234 11.10 2.60 -11.98
C ILE A 234 10.71 1.84 -13.27
N PRO A 235 11.39 0.74 -13.64
CA PRO A 235 11.02 -0.03 -14.81
C PRO A 235 9.66 -0.72 -14.66
N ASP A 236 9.01 -1.00 -15.78
CA ASP A 236 7.65 -1.55 -15.84
C ASP A 236 7.47 -2.86 -15.06
N TRP A 237 8.48 -3.74 -15.05
CA TRP A 237 8.40 -4.99 -14.28
C TRP A 237 8.40 -4.73 -12.77
N THR A 238 9.16 -3.73 -12.30
CA THR A 238 9.16 -3.31 -10.88
C THR A 238 7.83 -2.63 -10.56
N LEU A 239 7.31 -1.79 -11.45
CA LEU A 239 5.99 -1.19 -11.31
C LEU A 239 4.89 -2.26 -11.23
N ARG A 240 4.96 -3.29 -12.08
CA ARG A 240 4.04 -4.45 -12.04
C ARG A 240 4.12 -5.19 -10.71
N LEU A 241 5.31 -5.40 -10.17
CA LEU A 241 5.48 -6.02 -8.85
C LEU A 241 4.87 -5.17 -7.74
N HIS A 242 5.12 -3.85 -7.71
CA HIS A 242 4.50 -2.95 -6.74
C HIS A 242 2.97 -2.98 -6.83
N ARG A 243 2.41 -2.89 -8.03
CA ARG A 243 0.97 -2.99 -8.29
C ARG A 243 0.39 -4.34 -7.87
N GLY A 244 1.14 -5.42 -8.09
CA GLY A 244 0.78 -6.76 -7.64
C GLY A 244 0.80 -6.89 -6.13
N PHE A 245 1.79 -6.29 -5.47
CA PHE A 245 1.91 -6.28 -4.03
C PHE A 245 0.74 -5.52 -3.37
N ALA A 246 0.35 -4.37 -3.92
CA ALA A 246 -0.83 -3.64 -3.47
C ALA A 246 -2.12 -4.47 -3.56
N ARG A 247 -2.32 -5.21 -4.66
CA ARG A 247 -3.43 -6.17 -4.79
C ARG A 247 -3.33 -7.32 -3.80
N PHE A 248 -2.12 -7.79 -3.53
CA PHE A 248 -1.89 -8.84 -2.55
C PHE A 248 -2.20 -8.41 -1.11
N ILE A 249 -1.90 -7.15 -0.75
CA ILE A 249 -2.32 -6.53 0.52
C ILE A 249 -3.84 -6.53 0.62
N LEU A 250 -4.54 -6.05 -0.42
CA LEU A 250 -6.01 -6.02 -0.47
C LEU A 250 -6.60 -7.43 -0.31
N GLU A 251 -6.13 -8.40 -1.09
CA GLU A 251 -6.57 -9.80 -1.00
C GLU A 251 -6.34 -10.38 0.40
N SER A 252 -5.17 -10.13 0.98
CA SER A 252 -4.80 -10.66 2.30
C SER A 252 -5.71 -10.09 3.38
N ALA A 253 -5.93 -8.77 3.40
CA ALA A 253 -6.83 -8.11 4.34
C ALA A 253 -8.28 -8.62 4.22
N VAL A 254 -8.79 -8.75 2.99
CA VAL A 254 -10.15 -9.27 2.73
C VAL A 254 -10.30 -10.72 3.17
N ARG A 255 -9.32 -11.59 2.86
CA ARG A 255 -9.36 -13.00 3.27
C ARG A 255 -9.32 -13.15 4.78
N GLU A 256 -8.51 -12.35 5.47
CA GLU A 256 -8.42 -12.39 6.92
C GLU A 256 -9.71 -11.90 7.58
N LEU A 257 -10.29 -10.81 7.07
CA LEU A 257 -11.60 -10.31 7.49
C LEU A 257 -12.69 -11.38 7.36
N GLN A 258 -12.80 -12.02 6.20
CA GLN A 258 -13.84 -13.03 5.95
C GLN A 258 -13.67 -14.30 6.80
N ARG A 259 -12.42 -14.69 7.11
CA ARG A 259 -12.16 -15.87 7.95
C ARG A 259 -12.58 -15.67 9.40
N ASP A 260 -12.44 -14.46 9.92
CA ASP A 260 -12.71 -14.18 11.33
C ASP A 260 -14.21 -14.08 11.64
N VAL A 261 -15.07 -13.89 10.64
CA VAL A 261 -16.54 -13.93 10.80
C VAL A 261 -17.09 -15.36 10.87
N VAL A 262 -16.36 -16.34 10.33
CA VAL A 262 -16.79 -17.75 10.27
C VAL A 262 -16.43 -18.52 11.56
N LYS A 263 -15.62 -17.92 12.44
CA LYS A 263 -15.26 -18.46 13.74
C LYS A 263 -16.21 -17.96 14.83
#